data_AF-A0A2U1Q255-F1
#
_entry.id   AF-A0A2U1Q255-F1
#
_cell.length_a   1.000
_cell.length_b   1.000
_cell.length_c   1.000
_cell.angle_alpha   90.00
_cell.angle_beta   90.00
_cell.angle_gamma   90.00
#
_symmetry.space_group_name_H-M   'P 1'
#
loop_
_entity.id
_entity.type
_entity.pdbx_description
1 polymer ?
#
loop_
_entity_poly.entity_id
_entity_poly.type
_entity_poly.pdbx_seq_one_letter_code
_entity_poly.pdbx_strand_id
1 'polypeptide(L)'
;MASFVAENKHLEIQLEEIKSATDNFNENKVVGASESGKVYVGELSHSKGKSLVSMKRIDRTYWQGELEFYKEVRMVSCYKHENLVSLLGFCTEGGEMVLVYEHASNGSLDQRLNDDTLTWAQRIKICLDAAKGLNFLHDPQGTHQRLLHCDIKSANILLNENLNAKVSSFGLSKMAPIDKQNSFVICDIVGTPGYCDPVYMETYSVTKESDVYSFGVVMLEVLCGRLCVENSNGQLNIFVPLWKESYEQKKLDEIIFEDLKQQMDPSSLDVFADIAFQCLHTSREERPTMSLVVEKLEIALEIQERSEGK
;
A
#
# COMPACT_ATOMS: atom_id res chain seq x y z
N MET A 1 -13.76 -12.01 18.46
CA MET A 1 -14.45 -10.87 17.80
C MET A 1 -15.30 -10.07 18.77
N ALA A 2 -16.21 -10.68 19.54
CA ALA A 2 -17.10 -9.94 20.46
C ALA A 2 -16.39 -9.03 21.49
N SER A 3 -15.24 -9.46 22.03
CA SER A 3 -14.45 -8.65 22.98
C SER A 3 -13.79 -7.43 22.32
N PHE A 4 -13.31 -7.58 21.08
CA PHE A 4 -12.61 -6.51 20.37
C PHE A 4 -13.58 -5.42 19.87
N VAL A 5 -14.77 -5.80 19.42
CA VAL A 5 -15.84 -4.83 19.07
C VAL A 5 -16.26 -4.06 20.32
N ALA A 6 -16.39 -4.75 21.48
CA ALA A 6 -16.70 -4.09 22.74
C ALA A 6 -15.62 -3.09 23.19
N GLU A 7 -14.34 -3.38 22.97
CA GLU A 7 -13.21 -2.47 23.27
C GLU A 7 -13.18 -1.23 22.36
N ASN A 8 -13.67 -1.36 21.11
CA ASN A 8 -13.66 -0.30 20.10
C ASN A 8 -15.03 0.33 19.87
N LYS A 9 -15.97 0.17 20.82
CA LYS A 9 -17.33 0.72 20.72
C LYS A 9 -17.37 2.23 20.50
N HIS A 10 -16.35 2.95 20.96
CA HIS A 10 -16.19 4.39 20.76
C HIS A 10 -15.93 4.80 19.28
N LEU A 11 -15.64 3.83 18.41
CA LEU A 11 -15.44 4.00 16.97
C LEU A 11 -16.65 3.54 16.15
N GLU A 12 -17.71 3.02 16.78
CA GLU A 12 -18.93 2.63 16.07
C GLU A 12 -19.67 3.86 15.55
N ILE A 13 -20.03 3.83 14.27
CA ILE A 13 -20.82 4.85 13.59
C ILE A 13 -22.14 4.23 13.15
N GLN A 14 -23.23 4.95 13.39
CA GLN A 14 -24.56 4.45 13.03
C GLN A 14 -24.74 4.42 11.52
N LEU A 15 -25.44 3.40 11.03
CA LEU A 15 -25.67 3.21 9.59
C LEU A 15 -26.42 4.39 8.97
N GLU A 16 -27.33 5.02 9.71
CA GLU A 16 -28.08 6.18 9.21
C GLU A 16 -27.18 7.40 8.95
N GLU A 17 -26.11 7.59 9.73
CA GLU A 17 -25.13 8.65 9.45
C GLU A 17 -24.33 8.35 8.18
N ILE A 18 -23.93 7.10 7.97
CA ILE A 18 -23.23 6.66 6.74
C ILE A 18 -24.13 6.82 5.52
N LYS A 19 -25.40 6.41 5.61
CA LYS A 19 -26.37 6.61 4.52
C LYS A 19 -26.56 8.09 4.21
N SER A 20 -26.70 8.93 5.24
CA SER A 20 -26.79 10.38 5.04
C SER A 20 -25.54 10.94 4.35
N ALA A 21 -24.35 10.53 4.76
CA ALA A 21 -23.09 10.99 4.18
C ALA A 21 -22.90 10.52 2.74
N THR A 22 -23.36 9.31 2.41
CA THR A 22 -23.20 8.66 1.09
C THR A 22 -24.41 8.84 0.17
N ASP A 23 -25.43 9.60 0.55
CA ASP A 23 -26.71 9.68 -0.18
C ASP A 23 -27.29 8.27 -0.46
N ASN A 24 -27.35 7.45 0.59
CA ASN A 24 -27.75 6.04 0.56
C ASN A 24 -26.92 5.19 -0.41
N PHE A 25 -25.58 5.28 -0.30
CA PHE A 25 -24.63 4.59 -1.16
C PHE A 25 -24.82 4.90 -2.66
N ASN A 26 -25.02 6.17 -2.98
CA ASN A 26 -25.18 6.63 -4.36
C ASN A 26 -23.90 6.34 -5.18
N GLU A 27 -24.07 5.77 -6.37
CA GLU A 27 -22.96 5.46 -7.28
C GLU A 27 -22.15 6.71 -7.67
N ASN A 28 -22.78 7.89 -7.69
CA ASN A 28 -22.09 9.16 -7.98
C ASN A 28 -21.07 9.56 -6.91
N LYS A 29 -21.09 8.92 -5.73
CA LYS A 29 -20.13 9.15 -4.64
C LYS A 29 -19.05 8.09 -4.56
N VAL A 30 -19.02 7.13 -5.48
CA VAL A 30 -17.98 6.10 -5.54
C VAL A 30 -16.68 6.72 -6.02
N VAL A 31 -15.62 6.59 -5.22
CA VAL A 31 -14.25 7.06 -5.54
C VAL A 31 -13.29 5.90 -5.80
N GLY A 32 -13.71 4.66 -5.52
CA GLY A 32 -12.93 3.47 -5.81
C GLY A 32 -13.76 2.21 -5.69
N ALA A 33 -13.36 1.17 -6.42
CA ALA A 33 -13.97 -0.15 -6.35
C ALA A 33 -12.89 -1.23 -6.49
N SER A 34 -13.03 -2.31 -5.73
CA SER A 34 -12.17 -3.47 -5.78
C SER A 34 -12.97 -4.72 -5.43
N GLU A 35 -12.33 -5.90 -5.48
CA GLU A 35 -12.92 -7.15 -4.99
C GLU A 35 -13.38 -7.06 -3.53
N SER A 36 -12.72 -6.23 -2.71
CA SER A 36 -13.11 -6.03 -1.31
C SER A 36 -14.33 -5.12 -1.12
N GLY A 37 -14.86 -4.52 -2.18
CA GLY A 37 -16.05 -3.67 -2.16
C GLY A 37 -15.83 -2.27 -2.74
N LYS A 38 -16.79 -1.38 -2.47
CA LYS A 38 -16.83 0.00 -2.99
C LYS A 38 -16.44 1.02 -1.93
N VAL A 39 -15.71 2.05 -2.32
CA VAL A 39 -15.32 3.18 -1.48
C VAL A 39 -16.14 4.40 -1.88
N TYR A 40 -16.85 4.97 -0.92
CA TYR A 40 -17.67 6.16 -1.09
C TYR A 40 -17.02 7.35 -0.39
N VAL A 41 -17.16 8.55 -0.93
CA VAL A 41 -16.76 9.80 -0.27
C VAL A 41 -17.97 10.51 0.33
N GLY A 42 -17.80 11.13 1.49
CA GLY A 42 -18.85 11.95 2.11
C GLY A 42 -18.37 12.67 3.36
N GLU A 43 -19.10 13.70 3.79
CA GLU A 43 -18.86 14.34 5.08
C GLU A 43 -19.54 13.55 6.20
N LEU A 44 -18.80 13.25 7.27
CA LEU A 44 -19.30 12.46 8.39
C LEU A 44 -18.80 13.04 9.71
N SER A 45 -19.65 12.99 10.74
CA SER A 45 -19.25 13.28 12.12
C SER A 45 -18.67 12.02 12.74
N HIS A 46 -17.51 12.13 13.37
CA HIS A 46 -16.84 11.00 14.03
C HIS A 46 -16.13 11.48 15.30
N SER A 47 -15.42 10.57 15.97
CA SER A 47 -14.73 10.81 17.25
C SER A 47 -13.72 11.98 17.24
N LYS A 48 -13.26 12.43 16.07
CA LYS A 48 -12.32 13.55 15.92
C LYS A 48 -12.95 14.82 15.34
N GLY A 49 -14.27 14.89 15.22
CA GLY A 49 -15.00 16.01 14.64
C GLY A 49 -15.71 15.64 13.33
N LYS A 50 -16.17 16.65 12.60
CA LYS A 50 -16.80 16.49 11.29
C LYS A 50 -15.75 16.75 10.19
N SER A 51 -15.57 15.80 9.29
CA SER A 51 -14.63 15.94 8.18
C SER A 51 -15.06 15.14 6.94
N LEU A 52 -14.40 15.37 5.82
CA LEU A 52 -14.54 14.55 4.62
C LEU A 52 -13.84 13.20 4.84
N VAL A 53 -14.55 12.10 4.59
CA VAL A 53 -14.08 10.74 4.87
C VAL A 53 -14.26 9.81 3.67
N SER A 54 -13.48 8.75 3.64
CA SER A 54 -13.63 7.62 2.71
C SER A 54 -14.28 6.44 3.43
N MET A 55 -15.41 5.97 2.92
CA MET A 55 -16.24 4.91 3.50
C MET A 55 -16.18 3.67 2.61
N LYS A 56 -15.39 2.68 3.00
CA LYS A 56 -15.26 1.39 2.30
C LYS A 56 -16.36 0.45 2.77
N ARG A 57 -17.38 0.25 1.93
CA ARG A 57 -18.45 -0.73 2.14
C ARG A 57 -17.97 -2.07 1.62
N ILE A 58 -17.85 -3.03 2.53
CA ILE A 58 -17.33 -4.37 2.23
C ILE A 58 -18.34 -5.17 1.43
N ASP A 59 -17.87 -5.84 0.38
CA ASP A 59 -18.66 -6.83 -0.32
C ASP A 59 -18.74 -8.12 0.52
N ARG A 60 -19.96 -8.51 0.89
CA ARG A 60 -20.25 -9.68 1.72
C ARG A 60 -20.56 -10.94 0.91
N THR A 61 -20.43 -10.88 -0.42
CA THR A 61 -20.70 -12.02 -1.31
C THR A 61 -19.83 -13.23 -0.97
N TYR A 62 -18.66 -13.01 -0.35
CA TYR A 62 -17.74 -14.06 0.09
C TYR A 62 -17.49 -13.99 1.62
N TRP A 63 -17.45 -15.15 2.29
CA TRP A 63 -17.15 -15.27 3.73
C TRP A 63 -15.84 -14.57 4.15
N GLN A 64 -14.90 -14.49 3.20
CA GLN A 64 -13.61 -13.86 3.39
C GLN A 64 -13.72 -12.36 3.74
N GLY A 65 -14.72 -11.65 3.22
CA GLY A 65 -14.90 -10.21 3.47
C GLY A 65 -15.16 -9.86 4.94
N GLU A 66 -15.90 -10.70 5.68
CA GLU A 66 -16.16 -10.46 7.10
C GLU A 66 -14.90 -10.65 7.96
N LEU A 67 -14.11 -11.68 7.65
CA LEU A 67 -12.85 -11.93 8.36
C LEU A 67 -11.84 -10.80 8.09
N GLU A 68 -11.72 -10.38 6.84
CA GLU A 68 -10.86 -9.27 6.42
C GLU A 68 -11.27 -7.95 7.08
N PHE A 69 -12.58 -7.68 7.19
CA PHE A 69 -13.10 -6.50 7.88
C PHE A 69 -12.63 -6.42 9.33
N TYR A 70 -12.94 -7.43 10.16
CA TYR A 70 -12.58 -7.38 11.58
C TYR A 70 -11.08 -7.34 11.80
N LYS A 71 -10.33 -7.98 10.92
CA LYS A 71 -8.89 -7.97 10.94
C LYS A 71 -8.35 -6.59 10.60
N GLU A 72 -8.87 -5.94 9.58
CA GLU A 72 -8.53 -4.57 9.22
C GLU A 72 -8.85 -3.59 10.36
N VAL A 73 -10.04 -3.67 10.98
CA VAL A 73 -10.36 -2.87 12.18
C VAL A 73 -9.32 -3.08 13.28
N ARG A 74 -8.94 -4.34 13.55
CA ARG A 74 -7.93 -4.67 14.56
C ARG A 74 -6.57 -4.09 14.24
N MET A 75 -6.10 -4.27 13.01
CA MET A 75 -4.76 -3.83 12.64
C MET A 75 -4.65 -2.32 12.65
N VAL A 76 -5.58 -1.62 12.02
CA VAL A 76 -5.51 -0.15 11.91
C VAL A 76 -5.78 0.53 13.25
N SER A 77 -6.52 -0.11 14.18
CA SER A 77 -6.69 0.42 15.54
C SER A 77 -5.43 0.29 16.41
N CYS A 78 -4.67 -0.80 16.24
CA CYS A 78 -3.47 -1.07 17.03
C CYS A 78 -2.21 -0.41 16.48
N TYR A 79 -2.07 -0.32 15.16
CA TYR A 79 -0.83 0.13 14.50
C TYR A 79 -1.03 1.55 13.99
N LYS A 80 -0.46 2.53 14.70
CA LYS A 80 -0.60 3.96 14.39
C LYS A 80 0.73 4.55 13.97
N HIS A 81 0.77 5.07 12.75
CA HIS A 81 1.94 5.72 12.17
C HIS A 81 1.49 6.73 11.10
N GLU A 82 2.26 7.78 10.84
CA GLU A 82 1.86 8.86 9.92
C GLU A 82 1.66 8.38 8.47
N ASN A 83 2.45 7.39 8.05
CA ASN A 83 2.38 6.74 6.73
C ASN A 83 1.51 5.48 6.68
N LEU A 84 0.62 5.27 7.66
CA LEU A 84 -0.45 4.26 7.57
C LEU A 84 -1.80 4.98 7.59
N VAL A 85 -2.77 4.47 6.83
CA VAL A 85 -4.11 5.06 6.81
C VAL A 85 -4.75 4.97 8.20
N SER A 86 -5.39 6.06 8.64
CA SER A 86 -6.07 6.10 9.93
C SER A 86 -7.55 5.74 9.81
N LEU A 87 -7.97 4.72 10.55
CA LEU A 87 -9.38 4.42 10.77
C LEU A 87 -10.00 5.47 11.71
N LEU A 88 -11.09 6.08 11.27
CA LEU A 88 -11.88 7.06 12.01
C LEU A 88 -13.09 6.44 12.70
N GLY A 89 -13.61 5.35 12.13
CA GLY A 89 -14.72 4.57 12.67
C GLY A 89 -15.09 3.38 11.81
N PHE A 90 -16.08 2.62 12.25
CA PHE A 90 -16.64 1.50 11.49
C PHE A 90 -18.14 1.32 11.79
N CYS A 91 -18.84 0.59 10.92
CA CYS A 91 -20.24 0.24 11.10
C CYS A 91 -20.47 -1.25 10.81
N THR A 92 -21.27 -1.89 11.67
CA THR A 92 -21.70 -3.30 11.53
C THR A 92 -23.24 -3.45 11.64
N GLU A 93 -23.99 -2.35 11.51
CA GLU A 93 -25.45 -2.32 11.69
C GLU A 93 -26.21 -2.77 10.43
N GLY A 94 -27.39 -3.35 10.60
CA GLY A 94 -28.28 -3.69 9.48
C GLY A 94 -27.71 -4.72 8.50
N GLY A 95 -26.63 -5.43 8.88
CA GLY A 95 -25.90 -6.33 7.99
C GLY A 95 -24.91 -5.61 7.06
N GLU A 96 -24.72 -4.31 7.22
CA GLU A 96 -23.67 -3.56 6.53
C GLU A 96 -22.35 -3.70 7.27
N MET A 97 -21.23 -3.71 6.53
CA MET A 97 -19.88 -3.64 7.08
C MET A 97 -19.15 -2.51 6.38
N VAL A 98 -18.91 -1.41 7.09
CA VAL A 98 -18.31 -0.20 6.51
C VAL A 98 -17.13 0.24 7.35
N LEU A 99 -15.98 0.44 6.71
CA LEU A 99 -14.79 1.02 7.32
C LEU A 99 -14.72 2.50 6.93
N VAL A 100 -14.48 3.38 7.91
CA VAL A 100 -14.42 4.83 7.69
C VAL A 100 -13.00 5.30 7.94
N TYR A 101 -12.37 5.85 6.91
CA TYR A 101 -11.00 6.35 6.93
C TYR A 101 -10.93 7.86 6.71
N GLU A 102 -9.79 8.44 7.07
CA GLU A 102 -9.40 9.75 6.56
C GLU A 102 -9.45 9.76 5.02
N HIS A 103 -9.90 10.87 4.43
CA HIS A 103 -9.99 10.99 2.99
C HIS A 103 -8.62 11.31 2.37
N ALA A 104 -8.17 10.45 1.45
CA ALA A 104 -6.99 10.66 0.62
C ALA A 104 -7.40 11.37 -0.68
N SER A 105 -7.30 12.70 -0.69
CA SER A 105 -7.83 13.55 -1.76
C SER A 105 -7.13 13.39 -3.11
N ASN A 106 -5.90 12.88 -3.14
CA ASN A 106 -5.15 12.61 -4.36
C ASN A 106 -5.34 11.16 -4.87
N GLY A 107 -6.23 10.38 -4.24
CA GLY A 107 -6.52 9.01 -4.65
C GLY A 107 -5.40 8.03 -4.28
N SER A 108 -5.32 6.92 -5.01
CA SER A 108 -4.29 5.90 -4.86
C SER A 108 -3.16 6.07 -5.87
N LEU A 109 -1.97 5.58 -5.55
CA LEU A 109 -0.76 5.78 -6.35
C LEU A 109 -0.86 5.18 -7.75
N ASP A 110 -1.56 4.04 -7.91
CA ASP A 110 -1.83 3.42 -9.21
C ASP A 110 -2.51 4.37 -10.20
N GLN A 111 -3.40 5.23 -9.71
CA GLN A 111 -4.12 6.22 -10.50
C GLN A 111 -3.24 7.42 -10.91
N ARG A 112 -2.02 7.52 -10.36
CA ARG A 112 -1.10 8.64 -10.56
C ARG A 112 0.23 8.21 -11.19
N LEU A 113 0.40 6.93 -11.53
CA LEU A 113 1.66 6.42 -12.08
C LEU A 113 2.06 7.13 -13.38
N ASN A 114 1.09 7.37 -14.27
CA ASN A 114 1.29 8.05 -15.56
C ASN A 114 1.03 9.57 -15.50
N ASP A 115 0.94 10.14 -14.29
CA ASP A 115 0.73 11.57 -14.11
C ASP A 115 2.06 12.33 -14.32
N ASP A 116 2.12 13.11 -15.40
CA ASP A 116 3.28 13.93 -15.77
C ASP A 116 3.48 15.14 -14.84
N THR A 117 2.49 15.46 -13.99
CA THR A 117 2.61 16.53 -12.98
C THR A 117 3.37 16.09 -11.73
N LEU A 118 3.54 14.78 -11.51
CA LEU A 118 4.34 14.26 -10.40
C LEU A 118 5.83 14.26 -10.73
N THR A 119 6.57 15.15 -10.06
CA THR A 119 8.02 15.26 -10.22
C THR A 119 8.75 14.01 -9.72
N TRP A 120 10.01 13.86 -10.12
CA TRP A 120 10.82 12.74 -9.67
C TRP A 120 11.06 12.78 -8.16
N ALA A 121 11.34 13.95 -7.59
CA ALA A 121 11.44 14.12 -6.14
C ALA A 121 10.15 13.71 -5.40
N GLN A 122 8.97 14.09 -5.91
CA GLN A 122 7.69 13.69 -5.34
C GLN A 122 7.48 12.17 -5.40
N ARG A 123 7.85 11.53 -6.51
CA ARG A 123 7.79 10.07 -6.68
C ARG A 123 8.69 9.33 -5.69
N ILE A 124 9.94 9.78 -5.51
CA ILE A 124 10.83 9.23 -4.47
C ILE A 124 10.22 9.44 -3.09
N LYS A 125 9.69 10.64 -2.80
CA LYS A 125 9.07 10.97 -1.51
C LYS A 125 7.86 10.07 -1.19
N ILE A 126 7.02 9.78 -2.18
CA ILE A 126 5.90 8.84 -2.04
C ILE A 126 6.40 7.43 -1.70
N CYS A 127 7.41 6.93 -2.41
CA CYS A 127 8.04 5.64 -2.09
C CYS A 127 8.64 5.65 -0.68
N LEU A 128 9.31 6.73 -0.30
CA LEU A 128 9.93 6.88 1.02
C LEU A 128 8.89 6.82 2.14
N ASP A 129 7.77 7.53 1.98
CA ASP A 129 6.66 7.51 2.94
C ASP A 129 6.07 6.10 3.09
N ALA A 130 5.77 5.43 1.98
CA ALA A 130 5.28 4.05 2.02
C ALA A 130 6.31 3.09 2.66
N ALA A 131 7.60 3.26 2.36
CA ALA A 131 8.68 2.47 2.95
C ALA A 131 8.79 2.67 4.47
N LYS A 132 8.61 3.91 4.97
CA LYS A 132 8.56 4.21 6.41
C LYS A 132 7.39 3.51 7.09
N GLY A 133 6.21 3.56 6.47
CA GLY A 133 5.03 2.82 6.94
C GLY A 133 5.30 1.31 7.04
N LEU A 134 5.84 0.71 5.99
CA LEU A 134 6.13 -0.72 5.96
C LEU A 134 7.25 -1.12 6.93
N ASN A 135 8.29 -0.28 7.09
CA ASN A 135 9.34 -0.49 8.08
C ASN A 135 8.77 -0.55 9.50
N PHE A 136 7.86 0.37 9.85
CA PHE A 136 7.16 0.35 11.14
C PHE A 136 6.36 -0.94 11.36
N LEU A 137 5.72 -1.49 10.32
CA LEU A 137 5.01 -2.78 10.43
C LEU A 137 5.98 -3.95 10.67
N HIS A 138 7.14 -3.94 10.01
CA HIS A 138 8.14 -5.00 10.11
C HIS A 138 8.91 -4.99 11.43
N ASP A 139 9.18 -3.80 11.95
CA ASP A 139 9.88 -3.54 13.20
C ASP A 139 9.21 -2.39 13.99
N PRO A 140 8.14 -2.68 14.76
CA PRO A 140 7.44 -1.68 15.55
C PRO A 140 8.18 -1.27 16.83
N GLN A 141 9.49 -1.51 16.92
CA GLN A 141 10.35 -1.14 18.06
C GLN A 141 9.82 -1.63 19.43
N GLY A 142 9.26 -2.85 19.46
CA GLY A 142 8.76 -3.48 20.67
C GLY A 142 7.39 -3.00 21.16
N THR A 143 6.72 -2.10 20.43
CA THR A 143 5.37 -1.63 20.79
C THR A 143 4.28 -2.62 20.41
N HIS A 144 4.50 -3.41 19.36
CA HIS A 144 3.56 -4.40 18.82
C HIS A 144 4.28 -5.64 18.30
N GLN A 145 3.53 -6.66 17.85
CA GLN A 145 4.10 -7.78 17.08
C GLN A 145 4.44 -7.34 15.65
N ARG A 146 5.35 -8.04 14.97
CA ARG A 146 5.62 -7.80 13.54
C ARG A 146 4.34 -8.05 12.75
N LEU A 147 4.03 -7.14 11.83
CA LEU A 147 2.93 -7.28 10.90
C LEU A 147 3.46 -7.42 9.48
N LEU A 148 3.06 -8.49 8.80
CA LEU A 148 3.23 -8.68 7.36
C LEU A 148 2.00 -8.12 6.67
N HIS A 149 2.15 -7.29 5.65
CA HIS A 149 1.00 -6.68 4.97
C HIS A 149 0.33 -7.66 4.00
N CYS A 150 1.12 -8.43 3.25
CA CYS A 150 0.71 -9.45 2.29
C CYS A 150 -0.06 -8.97 1.04
N ASP A 151 -0.21 -7.66 0.85
CA ASP A 151 -0.91 -7.08 -0.32
C ASP A 151 -0.38 -5.67 -0.63
N ILE A 152 0.93 -5.49 -0.60
CA ILE A 152 1.55 -4.23 -1.00
C ILE A 152 1.43 -4.09 -2.52
N LYS A 153 0.81 -3.01 -2.96
CA LYS A 153 0.63 -2.61 -4.37
C LYS A 153 0.36 -1.11 -4.43
N SER A 154 0.54 -0.49 -5.59
CA SER A 154 0.28 0.94 -5.79
C SER A 154 -1.18 1.34 -5.48
N ALA A 155 -2.15 0.47 -5.76
CA ALA A 155 -3.57 0.69 -5.39
C ALA A 155 -3.82 0.75 -3.86
N ASN A 156 -2.91 0.22 -3.04
CA ASN A 156 -2.99 0.24 -1.58
C ASN A 156 -2.07 1.31 -0.96
N ILE A 157 -1.55 2.24 -1.75
CA ILE A 157 -0.80 3.41 -1.29
C ILE A 157 -1.62 4.65 -1.64
N LEU A 158 -2.20 5.26 -0.61
CA LEU A 158 -3.08 6.43 -0.75
C LEU A 158 -2.29 7.73 -0.58
N LEU A 159 -2.69 8.76 -1.32
CA LEU A 159 -2.04 10.07 -1.32
C LEU A 159 -2.97 11.11 -0.69
N ASN A 160 -2.53 11.76 0.38
CA ASN A 160 -3.28 12.86 0.98
C ASN A 160 -3.14 14.16 0.18
N GLU A 161 -3.73 15.25 0.66
CA GLU A 161 -3.71 16.57 0.00
C GLU A 161 -2.30 17.11 -0.29
N ASN A 162 -1.30 16.73 0.51
CA ASN A 162 0.09 17.16 0.38
C ASN A 162 0.96 16.11 -0.34
N LEU A 163 0.34 15.13 -1.01
CA LEU A 163 1.00 13.99 -1.67
C LEU A 163 1.82 13.10 -0.71
N ASN A 164 1.59 13.19 0.61
CA ASN A 164 2.20 12.25 1.55
C ASN A 164 1.52 10.89 1.42
N ALA A 165 2.32 9.83 1.38
CA ALA A 165 1.82 8.50 1.13
C ALA A 165 1.40 7.78 2.43
N LYS A 166 0.32 7.02 2.33
CA LYS A 166 -0.21 6.18 3.42
C LYS A 166 -0.56 4.78 2.92
N VAL A 167 -0.01 3.77 3.57
CA VAL A 167 -0.32 2.36 3.27
C VAL A 167 -1.70 2.01 3.83
N SER A 168 -2.53 1.32 3.03
CA SER A 168 -3.91 0.93 3.34
C SER A 168 -4.19 -0.55 3.04
N SER A 169 -5.41 -1.02 3.34
CA SER A 169 -5.91 -2.37 3.00
C SER A 169 -5.26 -3.50 3.79
N PHE A 170 -5.48 -3.52 5.11
CA PHE A 170 -4.87 -4.49 6.02
C PHE A 170 -5.63 -5.82 6.17
N GLY A 171 -6.69 -6.05 5.38
CA GLY A 171 -7.52 -7.27 5.48
C GLY A 171 -6.73 -8.56 5.32
N LEU A 172 -5.68 -8.56 4.49
CA LEU A 172 -4.85 -9.74 4.22
C LEU A 172 -3.64 -9.92 5.16
N SER A 173 -3.33 -8.92 6.00
CA SER A 173 -2.12 -8.87 6.84
C SER A 173 -1.90 -10.05 7.80
N LYS A 174 -0.70 -10.33 8.30
CA LYS A 174 -0.48 -11.47 9.21
C LYS A 174 0.49 -11.09 10.32
N MET A 175 0.12 -11.39 11.56
CA MET A 175 1.02 -11.23 12.70
C MET A 175 2.10 -12.31 12.66
N ALA A 176 3.36 -11.90 12.78
CA ALA A 176 4.51 -12.79 12.83
C ALA A 176 5.28 -12.57 14.16
N PRO A 177 5.87 -13.63 14.75
CA PRO A 177 6.72 -13.50 15.93
C PRO A 177 7.97 -12.64 15.65
N ILE A 178 8.33 -11.74 16.58
CA ILE A 178 9.51 -10.86 16.46
C ILE A 178 10.81 -11.60 16.81
N ASP A 179 10.73 -12.56 17.72
CA ASP A 179 11.85 -13.26 18.36
C ASP A 179 12.62 -14.21 17.44
N LYS A 180 12.17 -14.39 16.19
CA LYS A 180 12.88 -15.16 15.17
C LYS A 180 13.20 -14.28 13.97
N GLN A 181 14.49 -14.10 13.70
CA GLN A 181 15.00 -13.37 12.53
C GLN A 181 14.36 -13.90 11.22
N ASN A 182 14.14 -15.22 11.15
CA ASN A 182 13.52 -15.94 10.02
C ASN A 182 12.08 -16.38 10.36
N SER A 183 11.28 -15.51 10.96
CA SER A 183 9.87 -15.80 11.23
C SER A 183 9.10 -15.88 9.90
N PHE A 184 8.57 -17.06 9.58
CA PHE A 184 7.64 -17.24 8.48
C PHE A 184 6.26 -17.64 9.01
N VAL A 185 5.23 -17.32 8.24
CA VAL A 185 3.85 -17.76 8.49
C VAL A 185 3.44 -18.67 7.34
N ILE A 186 3.08 -19.92 7.66
CA ILE A 186 2.49 -20.83 6.66
C ILE A 186 1.03 -20.43 6.47
N CYS A 187 0.62 -20.22 5.23
CA CYS A 187 -0.76 -19.91 4.90
C CYS A 187 -1.08 -20.12 3.43
N ASP A 188 -2.36 -20.16 3.10
CA ASP A 188 -2.83 -20.10 1.72
C ASP A 188 -2.30 -18.84 1.02
N ILE A 189 -2.09 -18.97 -0.30
CA ILE A 189 -1.62 -17.86 -1.13
C ILE A 189 -2.70 -16.78 -1.17
N VAL A 190 -2.34 -15.59 -0.71
CA VAL A 190 -3.15 -14.38 -0.77
C VAL A 190 -2.31 -13.24 -1.35
N GLY A 191 -2.98 -12.19 -1.82
CA GLY A 191 -2.33 -11.03 -2.43
C GLY A 191 -2.60 -10.92 -3.92
N THR A 192 -2.04 -9.89 -4.53
CA THR A 192 -2.35 -9.51 -5.91
C THR A 192 -1.32 -10.12 -6.90
N PRO A 193 -1.77 -10.84 -7.96
CA PRO A 193 -0.88 -11.34 -9.00
C PRO A 193 0.02 -10.25 -9.58
N GLY A 194 1.28 -10.58 -9.85
CA GLY A 194 2.31 -9.63 -10.30
C GLY A 194 3.10 -8.97 -9.17
N TYR A 195 2.50 -8.80 -7.99
CA TYR A 195 3.19 -8.27 -6.80
C TYR A 195 3.70 -9.39 -5.87
N CYS A 196 3.02 -10.53 -5.85
CA CYS A 196 3.34 -11.63 -4.94
C CYS A 196 4.79 -12.15 -5.12
N ASP A 197 5.48 -12.30 -4.00
CA ASP A 197 6.79 -12.94 -3.91
C ASP A 197 6.75 -14.36 -4.52
N PRO A 198 7.56 -14.66 -5.56
CA PRO A 198 7.56 -15.97 -6.20
C PRO A 198 7.91 -17.10 -5.23
N VAL A 199 8.80 -16.86 -4.27
CA VAL A 199 9.16 -17.86 -3.25
C VAL A 199 7.98 -18.12 -2.32
N TYR A 200 7.17 -17.11 -2.02
CA TYR A 200 5.95 -17.30 -1.22
C TYR A 200 4.93 -18.14 -1.99
N MET A 201 4.73 -17.86 -3.28
CA MET A 201 3.83 -18.63 -4.13
C MET A 201 4.24 -20.11 -4.24
N GLU A 202 5.53 -20.39 -4.22
CA GLU A 202 6.04 -21.78 -4.27
C GLU A 202 5.98 -22.50 -2.91
N THR A 203 6.34 -21.78 -1.83
CA THR A 203 6.55 -22.40 -0.51
C THR A 203 5.38 -22.28 0.45
N TYR A 204 4.36 -21.48 0.12
CA TYR A 204 3.24 -21.13 1.00
C TYR A 204 3.68 -20.49 2.34
N SER A 205 4.91 -19.96 2.37
CA SER A 205 5.50 -19.31 3.53
C SER A 205 5.67 -17.82 3.26
N VAL A 206 4.97 -16.97 4.01
CA VAL A 206 5.12 -15.52 3.89
C VAL A 206 6.06 -14.99 4.97
N THR A 207 6.91 -14.05 4.59
CA THR A 207 7.86 -13.37 5.49
C THR A 207 7.84 -11.87 5.24
N LYS A 208 8.60 -11.09 6.03
CA LYS A 208 8.74 -9.65 5.78
C LYS A 208 9.39 -9.37 4.42
N GLU A 209 10.26 -10.26 3.97
CA GLU A 209 10.90 -10.21 2.66
C GLU A 209 9.89 -10.39 1.50
N SER A 210 8.72 -10.98 1.76
CA SER A 210 7.63 -11.05 0.77
C SER A 210 6.98 -9.68 0.55
N ASP A 211 6.82 -8.88 1.61
CA ASP A 211 6.38 -7.49 1.48
C ASP A 211 7.45 -6.63 0.80
N VAL A 212 8.74 -6.86 1.11
CA VAL A 212 9.86 -6.17 0.45
C VAL A 212 9.83 -6.39 -1.06
N TYR A 213 9.62 -7.64 -1.51
CA TYR A 213 9.48 -7.95 -2.94
C TYR A 213 8.31 -7.18 -3.56
N SER A 214 7.15 -7.23 -2.92
CA SER A 214 5.94 -6.52 -3.39
C SER A 214 6.17 -5.01 -3.47
N PHE A 215 6.92 -4.43 -2.52
CA PHE A 215 7.30 -3.02 -2.54
C PHE A 215 8.29 -2.69 -3.65
N GLY A 216 9.25 -3.57 -3.94
CA GLY A 216 10.14 -3.45 -5.12
C GLY A 216 9.36 -3.35 -6.43
N VAL A 217 8.27 -4.12 -6.57
CA VAL A 217 7.38 -4.03 -7.73
C VAL A 217 6.74 -2.64 -7.82
N VAL A 218 6.22 -2.11 -6.70
CA VAL A 218 5.67 -0.73 -6.64
C VAL A 218 6.70 0.31 -7.04
N MET A 219 7.95 0.19 -6.58
CA MET A 219 9.01 1.12 -6.98
C MET A 219 9.25 1.12 -8.49
N LEU A 220 9.19 -0.06 -9.12
CA LEU A 220 9.30 -0.15 -10.58
C LEU A 220 8.08 0.42 -11.30
N GLU A 221 6.87 0.28 -10.75
CA GLU A 221 5.69 0.95 -11.30
C GLU A 221 5.86 2.48 -11.29
N VAL A 222 6.39 3.03 -10.19
CA VAL A 222 6.67 4.46 -10.03
C VAL A 222 7.71 4.94 -11.04
N LEU A 223 8.76 4.14 -11.28
CA LEU A 223 9.81 4.43 -12.24
C LEU A 223 9.31 4.36 -13.69
N CYS A 224 8.50 3.35 -14.01
CA CYS A 224 8.03 3.09 -15.37
C CYS A 224 6.75 3.84 -15.72
N GLY A 225 6.10 4.47 -14.73
CA GLY A 225 4.85 5.22 -14.89
C GLY A 225 3.68 4.36 -15.35
N ARG A 226 3.69 3.05 -15.03
CA ARG A 226 2.67 2.08 -15.47
C ARG A 226 2.53 0.94 -14.47
N LEU A 227 1.39 0.26 -14.52
CA LEU A 227 1.13 -0.93 -13.71
C LEU A 227 2.02 -2.11 -14.11
N CYS A 228 2.36 -2.95 -13.14
CA CYS A 228 3.16 -4.15 -13.35
C CYS A 228 2.37 -5.28 -14.01
N VAL A 229 1.03 -5.18 -14.00
CA VAL A 229 0.11 -6.10 -14.67
C VAL A 229 -0.85 -5.34 -15.55
N GLU A 230 -0.97 -5.77 -16.81
CA GLU A 230 -2.00 -5.30 -17.73
C GLU A 230 -2.78 -6.48 -18.31
N ASN A 231 -4.08 -6.31 -18.45
CA ASN A 231 -4.92 -7.26 -19.17
C ASN A 231 -5.04 -6.82 -20.63
N SER A 232 -4.41 -7.57 -21.54
CA SER A 232 -4.52 -7.35 -22.98
C SER A 232 -5.18 -8.57 -23.62
N ASN A 233 -6.37 -8.36 -24.20
CA ASN A 233 -7.13 -9.42 -24.89
C ASN A 233 -7.44 -10.66 -24.03
N GLY A 234 -7.65 -10.49 -22.72
CA GLY A 234 -7.92 -11.59 -21.80
C GLY A 234 -6.68 -12.32 -21.29
N GLN A 235 -5.48 -11.87 -21.68
CA GLN A 235 -4.21 -12.38 -21.16
C GLN A 235 -3.60 -11.36 -20.20
N LEU A 236 -3.22 -11.83 -19.01
CA LEU A 236 -2.47 -11.05 -18.04
C LEU A 236 -0.99 -10.99 -18.46
N ASN A 237 -0.51 -9.80 -18.77
CA ASN A 237 0.89 -9.52 -19.02
C ASN A 237 1.52 -8.99 -17.74
N ILE A 238 2.58 -9.66 -17.26
CA ILE A 238 3.35 -9.25 -16.09
C ILE A 238 4.68 -8.68 -16.56
N PHE A 239 4.95 -7.42 -16.27
CA PHE A 239 6.14 -6.71 -16.76
C PHE A 239 7.38 -6.86 -15.87
N VAL A 240 7.23 -7.35 -14.64
CA VAL A 240 8.33 -7.47 -13.67
C VAL A 240 9.55 -8.23 -14.24
N PRO A 241 9.41 -9.37 -14.96
CA PRO A 241 10.56 -10.04 -15.57
C PRO A 241 11.29 -9.18 -16.61
N LEU A 242 10.54 -8.45 -17.45
CA LEU A 242 11.10 -7.54 -18.45
C LEU A 242 11.87 -6.40 -17.78
N TRP A 243 11.31 -5.79 -16.73
CA TRP A 243 11.99 -4.72 -16.01
C TRP A 243 13.30 -5.17 -15.35
N LYS A 244 13.30 -6.38 -14.76
CA LYS A 244 14.52 -7.00 -14.21
C LYS A 244 15.58 -7.19 -15.30
N GLU A 245 15.19 -7.72 -16.46
CA GLU A 245 16.10 -7.90 -17.60
C GLU A 245 16.66 -6.56 -18.09
N SER A 246 15.83 -5.51 -18.21
CA SER A 246 16.27 -4.17 -18.60
C SER A 246 17.32 -3.60 -17.64
N TYR A 247 17.18 -3.81 -16.32
CA TYR A 247 18.19 -3.39 -15.35
C TYR A 247 19.52 -4.14 -15.50
N GLU A 248 19.45 -5.48 -15.59
CA GLU A 248 20.63 -6.33 -15.77
C GLU A 248 21.40 -5.98 -17.05
N GLN A 249 20.69 -5.57 -18.11
CA GLN A 249 21.26 -5.14 -19.38
C GLN A 249 21.66 -3.66 -19.42
N LYS A 250 21.48 -2.91 -18.33
CA LYS A 250 21.72 -1.45 -18.25
C LYS A 250 20.92 -0.64 -19.28
N LYS A 251 19.66 -1.02 -19.47
CA LYS A 251 18.69 -0.42 -20.39
C LYS A 251 17.51 0.20 -19.64
N LEU A 252 17.77 0.83 -18.49
CA LEU A 252 16.72 1.49 -17.71
C LEU A 252 16.01 2.60 -18.52
N ASP A 253 16.75 3.31 -19.38
CA ASP A 253 16.18 4.33 -20.26
C ASP A 253 15.06 3.82 -21.18
N GLU A 254 15.01 2.51 -21.46
CA GLU A 254 13.96 1.92 -22.29
C GLU A 254 12.63 1.72 -21.54
N ILE A 255 12.66 1.71 -20.20
CA ILE A 255 11.49 1.42 -19.36
C ILE A 255 11.02 2.62 -18.51
N ILE A 256 11.90 3.60 -18.28
CA ILE A 256 11.57 4.82 -17.52
C ILE A 256 10.45 5.59 -18.22
N PHE A 257 9.51 6.08 -17.43
CA PHE A 257 8.45 6.96 -17.92
C PHE A 257 9.04 8.21 -18.58
N GLU A 258 8.69 8.45 -19.85
CA GLU A 258 9.38 9.40 -20.73
C GLU A 258 9.45 10.82 -20.13
N ASP A 259 8.36 11.28 -19.52
CA ASP A 259 8.27 12.61 -18.93
C ASP A 259 9.16 12.78 -17.68
N LEU A 260 9.67 11.69 -17.10
CA LEU A 260 10.62 11.76 -15.97
C LEU A 260 12.08 11.89 -16.39
N LYS A 261 12.45 11.48 -17.60
CA LYS A 261 13.86 11.32 -17.99
C LYS A 261 14.65 12.63 -17.88
N GLN A 262 14.03 13.75 -18.24
CA GLN A 262 14.70 15.06 -18.27
C GLN A 262 14.90 15.67 -16.89
N GLN A 263 14.13 15.27 -15.89
CA GLN A 263 14.20 15.81 -14.52
C GLN A 263 15.09 14.99 -13.58
N MET A 264 15.42 13.75 -13.94
CA MET A 264 16.15 12.83 -13.06
C MET A 264 17.63 13.17 -12.98
N ASP A 265 18.15 13.39 -11.77
CA ASP A 265 19.58 13.31 -11.52
C ASP A 265 20.04 11.85 -11.68
N PRO A 266 21.08 11.57 -12.51
CA PRO A 266 21.53 10.19 -12.75
C PRO A 266 21.96 9.45 -11.48
N SER A 267 22.58 10.13 -10.51
CA SER A 267 23.00 9.49 -9.25
C SER A 267 21.81 9.20 -8.35
N SER A 268 20.79 10.06 -8.34
CA SER A 268 19.52 9.78 -7.66
C SER A 268 18.82 8.56 -8.26
N LEU A 269 18.73 8.50 -9.59
CA LEU A 269 18.17 7.38 -10.33
C LEU A 269 18.92 6.08 -10.04
N ASP A 270 20.26 6.09 -10.07
CA ASP A 270 21.08 4.91 -9.80
C ASP A 270 20.80 4.33 -8.41
N VAL A 271 20.74 5.18 -7.38
CA VAL A 271 20.43 4.75 -6.00
C VAL A 271 19.02 4.18 -5.89
N PHE A 272 18.03 4.85 -6.50
CA PHE A 272 16.64 4.40 -6.49
C PHE A 272 16.46 3.05 -7.20
N ALA A 273 17.03 2.93 -8.41
CA ALA A 273 16.93 1.72 -9.20
C ALA A 273 17.63 0.55 -8.47
N ASP A 274 18.87 0.74 -8.00
CA ASP A 274 19.63 -0.30 -7.32
C ASP A 274 18.86 -0.90 -6.14
N ILE A 275 18.30 -0.07 -5.26
CA ILE A 275 17.54 -0.58 -4.11
C ILE A 275 16.20 -1.23 -4.53
N ALA A 276 15.53 -0.72 -5.58
CA ALA A 276 14.32 -1.33 -6.12
C ALA A 276 14.58 -2.74 -6.66
N PHE A 277 15.69 -2.93 -7.39
CA PHE A 277 16.04 -4.24 -7.95
C PHE A 277 16.54 -5.23 -6.89
N GLN A 278 17.25 -4.77 -5.86
CA GLN A 278 17.61 -5.61 -4.72
C GLN A 278 16.37 -6.16 -3.98
N CYS A 279 15.29 -5.38 -3.90
CA CYS A 279 14.00 -5.86 -3.36
C CYS A 279 13.44 -7.06 -4.14
N LEU A 280 13.78 -7.20 -5.42
CA LEU A 280 13.24 -8.21 -6.35
C LEU A 280 14.14 -9.44 -6.51
N HIS A 281 15.17 -9.59 -5.67
CA HIS A 281 15.99 -10.79 -5.64
C HIS A 281 15.15 -12.04 -5.34
N THR A 282 15.46 -13.14 -6.04
CA THR A 282 14.76 -14.41 -5.82
C THR A 282 15.06 -14.94 -4.43
N SER A 283 16.34 -14.90 -4.03
CA SER A 283 16.78 -15.24 -2.67
C SER A 283 16.24 -14.20 -1.68
N ARG A 284 15.59 -14.66 -0.61
CA ARG A 284 15.00 -13.76 0.40
C ARG A 284 16.08 -13.09 1.23
N GLU A 285 17.17 -13.80 1.49
CA GLU A 285 18.32 -13.35 2.27
C GLU A 285 19.12 -12.24 1.58
N GLU A 286 18.99 -12.14 0.25
CA GLU A 286 19.60 -11.09 -0.56
C GLU A 286 18.71 -9.84 -0.70
N ARG A 287 17.46 -9.90 -0.21
CA ARG A 287 16.57 -8.73 -0.21
C ARG A 287 16.94 -7.80 0.97
N PRO A 288 16.89 -6.48 0.77
CA PRO A 288 17.18 -5.52 1.81
C PRO A 288 16.09 -5.55 2.90
N THR A 289 16.42 -5.06 4.09
CA THR A 289 15.39 -4.72 5.09
C THR A 289 14.70 -3.42 4.69
N MET A 290 13.45 -3.22 5.11
CA MET A 290 12.76 -1.95 4.86
C MET A 290 13.48 -0.75 5.47
N SER A 291 14.24 -0.92 6.56
CA SER A 291 15.09 0.14 7.11
C SER A 291 16.19 0.57 6.13
N LEU A 292 16.82 -0.37 5.43
CA LEU A 292 17.82 -0.06 4.40
C LEU A 292 17.15 0.57 3.18
N VAL A 293 15.95 0.11 2.81
CA VAL A 293 15.16 0.72 1.72
C VAL A 293 14.84 2.19 2.05
N VAL A 294 14.42 2.49 3.28
CA VAL A 294 14.20 3.87 3.75
C VAL A 294 15.48 4.70 3.63
N GLU A 295 16.60 4.21 4.15
CA GLU A 295 17.90 4.92 4.09
C GLU A 295 18.30 5.26 2.64
N LYS A 296 18.17 4.30 1.71
CA LYS A 296 18.52 4.52 0.31
C LYS A 296 17.57 5.50 -0.39
N LEU A 297 16.28 5.46 -0.06
CA LEU A 297 15.31 6.42 -0.59
C LEU A 297 15.54 7.83 -0.06
N GLU A 298 15.98 7.99 1.20
CA GLU A 298 16.39 9.29 1.75
C GLU A 298 17.62 9.84 1.00
N ILE A 299 18.62 9.00 0.75
CA ILE A 299 19.81 9.38 -0.03
C ILE A 299 19.42 9.79 -1.47
N ALA A 300 18.58 9.01 -2.14
CA ALA A 300 18.14 9.31 -3.49
C ALA A 300 17.38 10.65 -3.57
N LEU A 301 16.52 10.92 -2.58
CA LEU A 301 15.77 12.17 -2.49
C LEU A 301 16.71 13.35 -2.24
N GLU A 302 17.65 13.24 -1.28
CA GLU A 302 18.61 14.31 -0.99
C GLU A 302 19.48 14.65 -2.21
N ILE A 303 19.89 13.66 -3.00
CA ILE A 303 20.66 13.89 -4.23
C ILE A 303 19.79 14.66 -5.23
N GLN A 304 18.54 14.25 -5.44
CA GLN A 304 17.62 14.89 -6.37
C GLN A 304 17.34 16.34 -5.98
N GLU A 305 16.98 16.62 -4.72
CA GLU A 305 16.68 17.97 -4.25
C GLU A 305 17.88 18.92 -4.37
N ARG A 306 19.10 18.41 -4.15
CA ARG A 306 20.34 19.19 -4.37
C ARG A 306 20.62 19.48 -5.84
N SER A 307 20.11 18.67 -6.77
CA SER A 307 20.24 18.91 -8.20
C SER A 307 19.25 19.98 -8.69
N GLU A 308 18.03 20.00 -8.14
CA GLU A 308 16.97 20.96 -8.48
C GLU A 308 17.23 22.36 -7.89
N GLY A 309 17.96 22.44 -6.78
CA GLY A 309 18.36 23.71 -6.16
C GLY A 309 19.56 24.42 -6.81
N LYS A 310 20.11 23.89 -7.91
CA LYS A 310 21.23 24.46 -8.67
C LYS A 310 20.75 25.17 -9.92
#